data_AF-A0A1R4GDD5-F1
#
_entry.id   AF-A0A1R4GDD5-F1
#
_cell.length_a   1.000
_cell.length_b   1.000
_cell.length_c   1.000
_cell.angle_alpha   90.00
_cell.angle_beta   90.00
_cell.angle_gamma   90.00
#
_symmetry.space_group_name_H-M   'P 1'
#
loop_
_entity.id
_entity.type
_entity.pdbx_description
1 polymer ?
#
loop_
_entity_poly.entity_id
_entity_poly.type
_entity_poly.pdbx_seq_one_letter_code
_entity_poly.pdbx_strand_id
1 'polypeptide(L)'
;MYMPQATGSGGASVVKESGETASPWLAILRTCSVVTGIAAVLLALVAWIIGGPAAAGSALGSVVVVIIFFGISLAIGHLVGRRNPSAAFGAFMIGYVVKVVLLGGLAFGLGLPAWTDGTWLLVGVVSAVVIWQVVELHAFSKLRLQLYNDPIPATDAGTGGA
;
A
#
# COMPACT_ATOMS: atom_id res chain seq x y z
N MET A 1 -19.83 22.44 -60.70
CA MET A 1 -18.63 22.32 -59.84
C MET A 1 -19.08 21.64 -58.55
N TYR A 2 -18.89 20.33 -58.46
CA TYR A 2 -19.36 19.48 -57.35
C TYR A 2 -18.22 19.33 -56.34
N MET A 3 -18.41 19.78 -55.10
CA MET A 3 -17.46 19.52 -54.02
C MET A 3 -17.91 18.27 -53.23
N PRO A 4 -17.03 17.30 -52.99
CA PRO A 4 -17.34 16.15 -52.15
C PRO A 4 -17.40 16.56 -50.67
N GLN A 5 -18.47 16.14 -49.98
CA GLN A 5 -18.59 16.23 -48.52
C GLN A 5 -17.62 15.21 -47.90
N ALA A 6 -16.61 15.68 -47.18
CA ALA A 6 -15.76 14.83 -46.38
C ALA A 6 -16.53 14.38 -45.14
N THR A 7 -17.07 13.17 -45.17
CA THR A 7 -17.67 12.49 -44.02
C THR A 7 -16.58 12.25 -42.97
N GLY A 8 -16.46 13.16 -42.01
CA GLY A 8 -15.63 12.94 -40.84
C GLY A 8 -16.20 11.78 -40.04
N SER A 9 -15.56 10.62 -40.11
CA SER A 9 -15.86 9.47 -39.26
C SER A 9 -15.54 9.85 -37.81
N GLY A 10 -16.57 10.30 -37.10
CA GLY A 10 -16.58 10.47 -35.66
C GLY A 10 -16.35 9.12 -34.98
N GLY A 11 -15.08 8.72 -34.89
CA GLY A 11 -14.65 7.66 -34.01
C GLY A 11 -14.84 8.16 -32.58
N ALA A 12 -16.03 7.93 -32.03
CA ALA A 12 -16.25 8.00 -30.60
C ALA A 12 -15.24 7.04 -29.97
N SER A 13 -14.12 7.58 -29.46
CA SER A 13 -13.25 6.83 -28.58
C SER A 13 -14.09 6.49 -27.36
N VAL A 14 -14.64 5.28 -27.36
CA VAL A 14 -15.31 4.71 -26.20
C VAL A 14 -14.24 4.65 -25.12
N VAL A 15 -14.19 5.69 -24.29
CA VAL A 15 -13.47 5.67 -23.02
C VAL A 15 -14.07 4.48 -22.29
N LYS A 16 -13.34 3.37 -22.25
CA LYS A 16 -13.69 2.26 -21.38
C LYS A 16 -13.79 2.84 -19.98
N GLU A 17 -15.01 2.96 -19.47
CA GLU A 17 -15.25 3.11 -18.04
C GLU A 17 -14.36 2.07 -17.36
N SER A 18 -13.41 2.57 -16.56
CA SER A 18 -12.46 1.72 -15.85
C SER A 18 -13.29 0.84 -14.94
N GLY A 19 -13.44 -0.42 -15.34
CA GLY A 19 -14.29 -1.38 -14.66
C GLY A 19 -13.96 -1.44 -13.18
N GLU A 20 -15.03 -1.34 -12.38
CA GLU A 20 -15.11 -1.58 -10.94
C GLU A 20 -14.04 -0.88 -10.09
N THR A 21 -14.47 0.15 -9.36
CA THR A 21 -13.71 0.95 -8.38
C THR A 21 -12.93 0.09 -7.38
N ALA A 22 -11.82 -0.51 -7.79
CA ALA A 22 -10.89 -1.18 -6.89
C ALA A 22 -10.30 -0.06 -6.03
N SER A 23 -10.76 0.04 -4.77
CA SER A 23 -10.29 1.10 -3.90
C SER A 23 -8.75 1.01 -3.82
N PRO A 24 -8.00 2.05 -4.19
CA PRO A 24 -6.54 1.95 -4.32
C PRO A 24 -5.86 1.46 -3.05
N TRP A 25 -6.44 1.79 -1.91
CA TRP A 25 -6.03 1.37 -0.57
C TRP A 25 -6.12 -0.14 -0.33
N LEU A 26 -7.20 -0.80 -0.80
CA LEU A 26 -7.33 -2.25 -0.70
C LEU A 26 -6.30 -2.96 -1.59
N ALA A 27 -5.99 -2.39 -2.75
CA ALA A 27 -4.94 -2.90 -3.61
C ALA A 27 -3.57 -2.83 -2.92
N ILE A 28 -3.23 -1.69 -2.29
CA ILE A 28 -1.99 -1.54 -1.51
C ILE A 28 -1.96 -2.54 -0.36
N LEU A 29 -3.04 -2.66 0.42
CA LEU A 29 -3.13 -3.60 1.53
C LEU A 29 -2.88 -5.03 1.06
N ARG A 30 -3.53 -5.44 -0.03
CA ARG A 30 -3.37 -6.78 -0.61
C ARG A 30 -1.93 -7.01 -1.05
N THR A 31 -1.31 -6.06 -1.75
CA THR A 31 0.07 -6.20 -2.21
C THR A 31 1.05 -6.29 -1.04
N CYS A 32 0.92 -5.42 -0.02
CA CYS A 32 1.77 -5.45 1.17
C CYS A 32 1.63 -6.79 1.91
N SER A 33 0.40 -7.25 2.14
CA SER A 33 0.13 -8.51 2.83
C SER A 33 0.65 -9.73 2.05
N VAL A 34 0.48 -9.77 0.73
CA VAL A 34 0.97 -10.88 -0.10
C VAL A 34 2.49 -10.93 -0.12
N VAL A 35 3.16 -9.81 -0.39
CA VAL A 35 4.63 -9.77 -0.47
C VAL A 35 5.25 -10.10 0.89
N THR A 36 4.73 -9.50 1.96
CA THR A 36 5.21 -9.77 3.33
C THR A 36 4.88 -11.20 3.76
N GLY A 37 3.73 -11.74 3.36
CA GLY A 37 3.35 -13.13 3.64
C GLY A 37 4.25 -14.15 2.95
N ILE A 38 4.64 -13.91 1.69
CA ILE A 38 5.63 -14.74 0.98
C ILE A 38 6.97 -14.68 1.71
N ALA A 39 7.42 -13.48 2.10
CA ALA A 39 8.65 -13.32 2.87
C ALA A 39 8.56 -14.04 4.24
N ALA A 40 7.39 -14.04 4.88
CA ALA A 40 7.15 -14.75 6.14
C ALA A 40 7.39 -16.26 5.99
N VAL A 41 6.83 -16.87 4.94
CA VAL A 41 6.98 -18.30 4.67
C VAL A 41 8.45 -18.65 4.38
N LEU A 42 9.13 -17.84 3.58
CA LEU A 42 10.55 -18.04 3.30
C LEU A 42 11.41 -17.92 4.56
N LEU A 43 11.15 -16.90 5.38
CA LEU A 43 11.88 -16.69 6.63
C LEU A 43 11.64 -17.85 7.61
N ALA A 44 10.39 -18.32 7.70
CA ALA A 44 10.03 -19.46 8.53
C ALA A 44 10.76 -20.74 8.13
N LEU A 45 10.88 -20.98 6.83
CA LEU A 45 11.60 -22.13 6.30
C LEU A 45 13.09 -22.07 6.66
N VAL A 46 13.71 -20.90 6.49
CA VAL A 46 15.11 -20.68 6.88
C VAL A 46 15.29 -20.86 8.38
N ALA A 47 14.40 -20.29 9.19
CA ALA A 47 14.40 -20.43 10.64
C ALA A 47 14.24 -21.89 11.09
N TRP A 48 13.37 -22.65 10.41
CA TRP A 48 13.16 -24.06 10.67
C TRP A 48 14.40 -24.91 10.42
N ILE A 49 15.09 -24.66 9.29
CA ILE A 49 16.30 -25.40 8.91
C ILE A 49 17.44 -25.15 9.90
N ILE A 50 17.56 -23.92 10.40
CA ILE A 50 18.69 -23.50 11.25
C ILE A 50 18.43 -23.75 12.74
N GLY A 51 17.23 -23.40 13.24
CA GLY A 51 16.90 -23.39 14.66
C GLY A 51 15.71 -24.28 15.06
N GLY A 52 15.13 -25.02 14.11
CA GLY A 52 14.04 -25.95 14.37
C GLY A 52 12.67 -25.27 14.53
N PRO A 53 11.66 -26.02 15.03
CA PRO A 53 10.27 -25.58 15.05
C PRO A 53 10.01 -24.31 15.88
N ALA A 54 10.72 -24.13 17.00
CA ALA A 54 10.57 -22.95 17.85
C ALA A 54 11.05 -21.67 17.15
N ALA A 55 12.18 -21.74 16.43
CA ALA A 55 12.69 -20.65 15.60
C ALA A 55 11.69 -20.28 14.48
N ALA A 56 11.15 -21.29 13.78
CA ALA A 56 10.16 -21.09 12.72
C ALA A 56 8.87 -20.44 13.24
N GLY A 57 8.36 -20.91 14.38
CA GLY A 57 7.18 -20.33 15.03
C GLY A 57 7.42 -18.88 15.47
N SER A 58 8.62 -18.57 15.97
CA SER A 58 8.99 -17.23 16.41
C SER A 58 9.11 -16.26 15.22
N ALA A 59 9.70 -16.70 14.11
CA ALA A 59 9.78 -15.94 12.86
C ALA A 59 8.40 -15.70 12.24
N LEU A 60 7.53 -16.73 12.16
CA LEU A 60 6.17 -16.56 11.62
C LEU A 60 5.32 -15.66 12.51
N GLY A 61 5.32 -15.93 13.82
CA GLY A 61 4.49 -15.19 14.77
C GLY A 61 4.81 -13.70 14.77
N SER A 62 6.10 -13.34 14.75
CA SER A 62 6.53 -11.95 14.65
C SER A 62 6.05 -11.26 13.38
N VAL A 63 6.18 -11.91 12.22
CA VAL A 63 5.73 -11.35 10.93
C VAL A 63 4.20 -11.18 10.91
N VAL A 64 3.45 -12.15 11.44
CA VAL A 64 1.98 -12.07 11.51
C VAL A 64 1.53 -10.88 12.36
N VAL A 65 2.16 -10.65 13.52
CA VAL A 65 1.86 -9.48 14.37
C VAL A 65 2.09 -8.18 13.60
N VAL A 66 3.20 -8.08 12.85
CA VAL A 66 3.49 -6.89 12.03
C VAL A 66 2.43 -6.70 10.94
N ILE A 67 2.05 -7.76 10.21
CA ILE A 67 1.00 -7.68 9.16
C ILE A 67 -0.32 -7.18 9.74
N ILE A 68 -0.75 -7.71 10.89
CA ILE A 68 -2.00 -7.27 11.54
C ILE A 68 -1.90 -5.80 11.93
N PHE A 69 -0.81 -5.42 12.60
CA PHE A 69 -0.63 -4.07 13.10
C PHE A 69 -0.56 -3.02 11.99
N PHE A 70 0.27 -3.26 10.96
CA PHE A 70 0.41 -2.34 9.83
C PHE A 70 -0.81 -2.37 8.92
N GLY A 71 -1.46 -3.53 8.77
CA GLY A 71 -2.71 -3.68 8.03
C GLY A 71 -3.85 -2.86 8.64
N ILE A 72 -4.03 -2.90 9.98
CA ILE A 72 -5.00 -2.06 10.69
C ILE A 72 -4.68 -0.57 10.45
N SER A 73 -3.41 -0.17 10.56
CA SER A 73 -3.01 1.21 10.29
C SER A 73 -3.39 1.64 8.87
N LEU A 74 -3.22 0.78 7.87
CA LEU A 74 -3.59 1.08 6.49
C LEU A 74 -5.12 1.14 6.31
N ALA A 75 -5.87 0.26 6.99
CA ALA A 75 -7.32 0.24 6.97
C ALA A 75 -7.92 1.51 7.60
N ILE A 76 -7.33 2.02 8.68
CA ILE A 76 -7.69 3.32 9.26
C ILE A 76 -7.35 4.45 8.28
N GLY A 77 -6.17 4.40 7.65
CA GLY A 77 -5.77 5.33 6.60
C GLY A 77 -6.76 5.37 5.43
N HIS A 78 -7.31 4.22 5.04
CA HIS A 78 -8.37 4.11 4.03
C HIS A 78 -9.65 4.84 4.45
N LEU A 79 -10.09 4.67 5.71
CA LEU A 79 -11.31 5.29 6.22
C LEU A 79 -11.20 6.82 6.24
N VAL A 80 -10.04 7.35 6.64
CA VAL A 80 -9.76 8.79 6.68
C VAL A 80 -9.56 9.36 5.27
N GLY A 81 -8.78 8.67 4.44
CA GLY A 81 -8.45 9.11 3.09
C GLY A 81 -9.64 9.13 2.13
N ARG A 82 -10.69 8.33 2.40
CA ARG A 82 -11.95 8.37 1.64
C ARG A 82 -12.72 9.70 1.76
N ARG A 83 -12.55 10.44 2.85
CA ARG A 83 -13.28 11.70 3.09
C ARG A 83 -12.48 12.94 2.68
N ASN A 84 -11.18 12.96 2.98
CA ASN A 84 -10.32 14.14 2.76
C ASN A 84 -8.90 13.72 2.31
N PRO A 85 -8.54 13.79 1.01
CA PRO A 85 -7.22 13.36 0.51
C PRO A 85 -6.05 14.09 1.15
N SER A 86 -6.18 15.40 1.43
CA SER A 86 -5.14 16.18 2.13
C SER A 86 -4.96 15.76 3.59
N ALA A 87 -6.03 15.26 4.23
CA ALA A 87 -5.96 14.72 5.59
C ALA A 87 -5.30 13.33 5.64
N ALA A 88 -5.28 12.60 4.52
CA ALA A 88 -4.65 11.29 4.45
C ALA A 88 -3.15 11.36 4.77
N PHE A 89 -2.42 12.31 4.18
CA PHE A 89 -0.99 12.47 4.47
C PHE A 89 -0.69 12.75 5.95
N GLY A 90 -1.50 13.59 6.60
CA GLY A 90 -1.38 13.85 8.04
C GLY A 90 -1.67 12.61 8.88
N ALA A 91 -2.70 11.84 8.52
CA ALA A 91 -3.03 10.58 9.21
C ALA A 91 -1.92 9.54 9.10
N PHE A 92 -1.23 9.45 7.96
CA PHE A 92 -0.07 8.57 7.80
C PHE A 92 1.13 9.01 8.65
N MET A 93 1.37 10.31 8.77
CA MET A 93 2.45 10.83 9.61
C MET A 93 2.21 10.52 11.09
N ILE A 94 0.99 10.73 11.57
CA ILE A 94 0.58 10.35 12.93
C ILE A 94 0.68 8.83 13.10
N GLY A 95 0.21 8.08 12.12
CA GLY A 95 0.29 6.61 12.09
C GLY A 95 1.73 6.11 12.21
N TYR A 96 2.70 6.79 11.59
CA TYR A 96 4.11 6.44 11.72
C TYR A 96 4.62 6.63 13.16
N VAL A 97 4.31 7.76 13.80
CA VAL A 97 4.70 8.00 15.21
C VAL A 97 4.08 6.93 16.12
N VAL A 98 2.79 6.65 15.94
CA VAL A 98 2.07 5.60 16.68
C VAL A 98 2.72 4.23 16.43
N LYS A 99 3.08 3.91 15.18
CA LYS A 99 3.77 2.66 14.82
C LYS A 99 5.10 2.51 15.56
N VAL A 100 5.94 3.54 15.57
CA VAL A 100 7.24 3.49 16.23
C VAL A 100 7.09 3.33 17.74
N VAL A 101 6.18 4.09 18.37
CA VAL A 101 5.94 4.00 19.82
C VAL A 101 5.37 2.63 20.20
N LEU A 102 4.41 2.10 19.44
CA LEU A 102 3.83 0.80 19.73
C LEU A 102 4.83 -0.33 19.51
N LEU A 103 5.62 -0.32 18.44
CA LEU A 103 6.67 -1.33 18.23
C LEU A 103 7.77 -1.25 19.29
N GLY A 104 8.21 -0.03 19.66
CA GLY A 104 9.17 0.16 20.74
C GLY A 104 8.62 -0.34 22.07
N GLY A 105 7.40 0.08 22.42
CA GLY A 105 6.71 -0.36 23.63
C GLY A 105 6.50 -1.88 23.67
N LEU A 106 6.17 -2.51 22.54
CA LEU A 106 6.02 -3.96 22.44
C LEU A 106 7.38 -4.67 22.65
N ALA A 107 8.43 -4.17 22.00
CA ALA A 107 9.76 -4.74 22.07
C ALA A 107 10.39 -4.65 23.48
N PHE A 108 10.21 -3.51 24.16
CA PHE A 108 10.79 -3.28 25.49
C PHE A 108 9.85 -3.64 26.65
N GLY A 109 8.54 -3.72 26.43
CA GLY A 109 7.54 -3.86 27.50
C GLY A 109 7.05 -5.28 27.75
N LEU A 110 6.97 -6.14 26.73
CA LEU A 110 6.36 -7.46 26.89
C LEU A 110 7.33 -8.57 27.35
N GLY A 111 8.64 -8.37 27.16
CA GLY A 111 9.61 -9.45 27.34
C GLY A 111 9.38 -10.60 26.34
N LEU A 112 10.38 -11.48 26.20
CA LEU A 112 10.27 -12.65 25.34
C LEU A 112 9.74 -13.84 26.17
N PRO A 113 8.64 -14.48 25.76
CA PRO A 113 8.22 -15.74 26.38
C PRO A 113 9.32 -16.80 26.26
N ALA A 114 9.49 -17.64 27.28
CA ALA A 114 10.60 -18.61 27.34
C ALA A 114 10.57 -19.68 26.22
N TRP A 115 9.42 -19.87 25.56
CA TRP A 115 9.25 -20.79 24.44
C TRP A 115 9.59 -20.16 23.09
N THR A 116 9.97 -18.88 23.07
CA THR A 116 10.19 -18.10 21.85
C THR A 116 11.68 -17.88 21.63
N ASP A 117 12.13 -18.02 20.38
CA ASP A 117 13.50 -17.70 19.98
C ASP A 117 13.61 -16.20 19.74
N GLY A 118 14.29 -15.50 20.64
CA GLY A 118 14.43 -14.04 20.58
C GLY A 118 15.14 -13.55 19.32
N THR A 119 16.08 -14.32 18.78
CA THR A 119 16.82 -13.94 17.56
C THR A 119 15.88 -13.97 16.36
N TRP A 120 15.16 -15.08 16.19
CA TRP A 120 14.22 -15.24 15.06
C TRP A 120 12.98 -14.37 15.19
N LEU A 121 12.55 -14.05 16.42
CA LEU A 121 11.52 -13.05 16.67
C LEU A 121 11.97 -11.67 16.22
N LEU A 122 13.18 -11.24 16.60
CA LEU A 122 13.72 -9.94 16.22
C LEU A 122 13.94 -9.83 14.71
N VAL A 123 14.54 -10.86 14.10
CA VAL A 123 14.74 -10.93 12.64
C VAL A 123 13.39 -10.86 11.91
N GLY A 124 12.37 -11.57 12.39
CA GLY A 124 11.02 -11.54 11.81
C GLY A 124 10.35 -10.18 11.91
N VAL A 125 10.38 -9.53 13.09
CA VAL A 125 9.83 -8.17 13.25
C VAL A 125 10.53 -7.19 12.32
N VAL A 126 11.87 -7.13 12.35
CA VAL A 126 12.64 -6.14 11.59
C VAL A 126 12.46 -6.35 10.07
N SER A 127 12.58 -7.59 9.60
CA SER A 127 12.41 -7.90 8.17
C SER A 127 10.99 -7.60 7.69
N ALA A 128 9.96 -7.97 8.45
CA ALA A 128 8.58 -7.68 8.10
C ALA A 128 8.31 -6.17 8.01
N VAL A 129 8.79 -5.40 8.99
CA VAL A 129 8.62 -3.93 8.99
C VAL A 129 9.31 -3.32 7.77
N VAL A 130 10.55 -3.70 7.48
CA VAL A 130 11.29 -3.16 6.33
C VAL A 130 10.62 -3.52 5.02
N ILE A 131 10.27 -4.79 4.81
CA ILE A 131 9.62 -5.26 3.58
C ILE A 131 8.27 -4.55 3.40
N TRP A 132 7.45 -4.52 4.45
CA TRP A 132 6.16 -3.84 4.40
C TRP A 132 6.31 -2.37 4.04
N GLN A 133 7.20 -1.64 4.73
CA GLN A 133 7.40 -0.21 4.50
C GLN A 133 7.88 0.07 3.08
N VAL A 134 8.79 -0.73 2.53
CA VAL A 134 9.26 -0.55 1.15
C VAL A 134 8.12 -0.78 0.15
N VAL A 135 7.33 -1.84 0.33
CA VAL A 135 6.20 -2.16 -0.56
C VAL A 135 5.11 -1.09 -0.46
N GLU A 136 4.77 -0.66 0.75
CA GLU A 136 3.78 0.39 1.04
C GLU A 136 4.20 1.73 0.41
N LEU A 137 5.44 2.17 0.65
CA LEU A 137 5.97 3.42 0.10
C LEU A 137 6.04 3.39 -1.43
N HIS A 138 6.47 2.26 -2.01
CA HIS A 138 6.52 2.12 -3.46
C HIS A 138 5.11 2.14 -4.08
N ALA A 139 4.14 1.45 -3.47
CA ALA A 139 2.77 1.46 -3.93
C ALA A 139 2.14 2.87 -3.84
N PHE A 140 2.37 3.60 -2.73
CA PHE A 140 1.95 4.99 -2.59
C PHE A 140 2.63 5.94 -3.58
N SER A 141 3.89 5.71 -3.90
CA SER A 141 4.62 6.56 -4.86
C SER A 141 4.00 6.46 -6.26
N LYS A 142 3.50 5.28 -6.65
CA LYS A 142 2.80 5.10 -7.94
C LYS A 142 1.44 5.80 -8.01
N LEU A 143 0.77 5.99 -6.87
CA LEU A 143 -0.53 6.68 -6.80
C LEU A 143 -0.45 8.19 -7.06
N ARG A 144 0.73 8.81 -6.88
CA ARG A 144 0.91 10.26 -7.08
C ARG A 144 0.94 10.71 -8.55
N LEU A 145 1.08 9.80 -9.51
CA LEU A 145 1.07 10.13 -10.95
C LEU A 145 -0.35 10.28 -11.54
N GLN A 146 -1.40 9.96 -10.79
CA GLN A 146 -2.80 10.06 -11.24
C GLN A 146 -3.54 11.32 -10.75
N LEU A 147 -2.85 12.26 -10.10
CA LEU A 147 -3.44 13.52 -9.61
C LEU A 147 -3.38 14.68 -10.63
N TYR A 148 -2.55 14.58 -11.68
CA TYR A 148 -2.61 15.48 -12.84
C TYR A 148 -3.54 14.87 -13.88
N ASN A 149 -4.84 15.13 -13.73
CA ASN A 149 -5.71 15.17 -14.89
C ASN A 149 -5.56 16.59 -15.46
N ASP A 150 -4.79 16.74 -16.53
CA ASP A 150 -4.64 18.03 -17.21
C ASP A 150 -6.03 18.58 -17.58
N PRO A 151 -6.31 19.87 -17.38
CA PRO A 151 -7.54 20.47 -17.88
C PRO A 151 -7.59 20.25 -19.40
N ILE A 152 -8.71 19.72 -19.92
CA ILE A 152 -9.01 19.87 -21.35
C ILE A 152 -8.96 21.39 -21.59
N PRO A 153 -8.10 21.89 -22.49
CA PRO A 153 -8.06 23.31 -22.78
C PRO A 153 -9.49 23.71 -23.16
N ALA A 154 -10.06 24.64 -22.40
CA ALA A 154 -11.32 25.23 -22.75
C ALA A 154 -11.13 25.80 -24.16
N THR A 155 -11.85 25.25 -25.13
CA THR A 155 -11.93 25.89 -26.44
C THR A 155 -12.49 27.28 -26.20
N ASP A 156 -11.60 28.27 -26.33
CA ASP A 156 -11.94 29.67 -26.21
C ASP A 156 -13.08 29.98 -27.16
N ALA A 157 -14.23 30.31 -26.56
CA ALA A 157 -15.27 31.03 -27.27
C ALA A 157 -14.71 32.41 -27.65
N GLY A 158 -14.46 32.62 -28.94
CA GLY A 158 -14.54 33.94 -29.56
C GLY A 158 -13.31 34.45 -30.30
N THR A 159 -13.34 34.36 -31.64
CA THR A 159 -12.74 35.37 -32.56
C THR A 159 -13.28 35.09 -33.97
N GLY A 160 -14.41 35.67 -34.37
CA GLY A 160 -14.49 36.93 -35.14
C GLY A 160 -15.06 36.59 -36.54
N GLY A 161 -15.93 37.33 -37.21
CA GLY A 161 -16.61 38.60 -37.00
C GLY A 161 -17.51 38.81 -38.24
N ALA A 162 -18.53 39.66 -38.08
CA ALA A 162 -19.38 40.30 -39.10
C ALA A 162 -19.97 39.43 -40.23
#